data_AF-A0A812T891-F1
#
_entry.id   AF-A0A812T891-F1
#
_cell.length_a   1.000
_cell.length_b   1.000
_cell.length_c   1.000
_cell.angle_alpha   90.00
_cell.angle_beta   90.00
_cell.angle_gamma   90.00
#
_symmetry.space_group_name_H-M   'P 1'
#
loop_
_entity.id
_entity.type
_entity.pdbx_description
1 polymer ?
#
loop_
_entity_poly.entity_id
_entity_poly.type
_entity_poly.pdbx_seq_one_letter_code
_entity_poly.pdbx_strand_id
1 'polypeptide(L)'
;MDAFLKFVPALEEKHRQWQLAQHTFWTMGSRAANLPNFPCEQCCNIFNRVLAAAKQWEVCLVLLDTMCSHRKALATPDELAVLDYNLLQTSRPGSPQILAARPGIVAVAKPPDQSSEDILKKLADGVLQASGSQNLAQFTSCSRLDLPTSGVLVVAHGKPGSPAANWLQAQFASRFSVGKNYLCLCFGQPLGDPGTEGEINTPLLVMSGEGMSGLAVPSDQGLEACTQYEVLASYPISRISAQDSDAADTNEFIYLRVHPLTGRMHQIR
;
A
#
# COMPACT_ATOMS: atom_id res chain seq x y z
N MET A 1 -20.77 -20.47 29.85
CA MET A 1 -19.53 -20.73 30.62
C MET A 1 -18.74 -21.92 30.08
N ASP A 2 -19.38 -23.06 29.75
CA ASP A 2 -18.67 -24.24 29.23
C ASP A 2 -17.93 -24.07 27.89
N ALA A 3 -18.40 -23.17 27.01
CA ALA A 3 -17.66 -22.84 25.78
C ALA A 3 -16.40 -22.00 26.04
N PHE A 4 -16.41 -21.18 27.09
CA PHE A 4 -15.29 -20.33 27.49
C PHE A 4 -14.18 -21.16 28.16
N LEU A 5 -14.57 -22.13 29.00
CA LEU A 5 -13.64 -23.06 29.66
C LEU A 5 -13.00 -24.06 28.68
N LYS A 6 -13.62 -24.34 27.53
CA LYS A 6 -13.01 -25.10 26.43
C LYS A 6 -12.07 -24.26 25.56
N PHE A 7 -12.17 -22.92 25.62
CA PHE A 7 -11.38 -22.00 24.81
C PHE A 7 -10.01 -21.70 25.45
N VAL A 8 -9.93 -21.69 26.78
CA VAL A 8 -8.71 -21.39 27.55
C VAL A 8 -7.57 -22.39 27.27
N PRO A 9 -7.77 -23.73 27.25
CA PRO A 9 -6.69 -24.67 26.96
C PRO A 9 -6.17 -24.58 25.52
N ALA A 10 -7.04 -24.23 24.56
CA ALA A 10 -6.65 -24.02 23.17
C ALA A 10 -5.85 -22.72 22.97
N LEU A 11 -6.07 -21.71 23.83
CA LEU A 11 -5.26 -20.50 23.90
C LEU A 11 -3.88 -20.78 24.52
N GLU A 12 -3.82 -21.60 25.57
CA GLU A 12 -2.55 -21.97 26.24
C GLU A 12 -1.65 -22.81 25.33
N GLU A 13 -2.21 -23.79 24.61
CA GLU A 13 -1.44 -24.59 23.64
C GLU A 13 -0.92 -23.74 22.48
N LYS A 14 -1.74 -22.80 21.98
CA LYS A 14 -1.31 -21.81 20.96
C LYS A 14 -0.24 -20.87 21.49
N HIS A 15 -0.35 -20.44 22.75
CA HIS A 15 0.65 -19.61 23.42
C HIS A 15 1.98 -20.35 23.61
N ARG A 16 1.92 -21.65 23.96
CA ARG A 16 3.11 -22.50 24.09
C ARG A 16 3.78 -22.77 22.74
N GLN A 17 3.01 -23.05 21.68
CA GLN A 17 3.55 -23.17 20.32
C GLN A 17 4.17 -21.86 19.83
N TRP A 18 3.62 -20.71 20.25
CA TRP A 18 4.17 -19.39 19.98
C TRP A 18 5.46 -19.10 20.76
N GLN A 19 5.53 -19.41 22.06
CA GLN A 19 6.77 -19.29 22.84
C GLN A 19 7.88 -20.17 22.23
N LEU A 20 7.52 -21.36 21.74
CA LEU A 20 8.45 -22.24 21.03
C LEU A 20 8.88 -21.65 19.68
N ALA A 21 7.98 -21.05 18.91
CA ALA A 21 8.30 -20.39 17.64
C ALA A 21 9.18 -19.15 17.84
N GLN A 22 8.89 -18.32 18.84
CA GLN A 22 9.73 -17.18 19.21
C GLN A 22 11.10 -17.61 19.72
N HIS A 23 11.16 -18.59 20.62
CA HIS A 23 12.42 -19.15 21.09
C HIS A 23 13.23 -19.74 19.93
N THR A 24 12.57 -20.44 19.01
CA THR A 24 13.21 -21.01 17.81
C THR A 24 13.74 -19.91 16.89
N PHE A 25 12.93 -18.89 16.60
CA PHE A 25 13.33 -17.74 15.78
C PHE A 25 14.50 -16.97 16.41
N TRP A 26 14.46 -16.69 17.71
CA TRP A 26 15.54 -16.03 18.44
C TRP A 26 16.79 -16.89 18.58
N THR A 27 16.65 -18.20 18.77
CA THR A 27 17.78 -19.16 18.80
C THR A 27 18.41 -19.28 17.41
N MET A 28 17.61 -19.21 16.35
CA MET A 28 18.10 -19.15 14.97
C MET A 28 18.81 -17.81 14.70
N GLY A 29 18.23 -16.68 15.10
CA GLY A 29 18.82 -15.35 14.94
C GLY A 29 20.11 -15.15 15.73
N SER A 30 20.17 -15.61 16.98
CA SER A 30 21.37 -15.50 17.83
C SER A 30 22.50 -16.43 17.40
N ARG A 31 22.18 -17.59 16.80
CA ARG A 31 23.17 -18.48 16.16
C ARG A 31 23.58 -17.97 14.77
N ALA A 32 22.68 -17.32 14.05
CA ALA A 32 22.92 -16.72 12.74
C ALA A 32 23.82 -15.48 12.79
N ALA A 33 23.82 -14.72 13.90
CA ALA A 33 24.72 -13.58 14.11
C ALA A 33 26.23 -13.95 14.04
N ASN A 34 26.56 -15.24 14.18
CA ASN A 34 27.93 -15.77 14.03
C ASN A 34 28.15 -16.55 12.73
N LEU A 35 27.17 -16.59 11.82
CA LEU A 35 27.26 -17.30 10.55
C LEU A 35 27.26 -16.31 9.38
N PRO A 36 28.36 -16.19 8.62
CA PRO A 36 28.52 -15.17 7.57
C PRO A 36 27.58 -15.32 6.35
N ASN A 37 26.63 -16.26 6.35
CA ASN A 37 25.76 -16.58 5.21
C ASN A 37 24.31 -16.93 5.59
N PHE A 38 23.78 -16.45 6.71
CA PHE A 38 22.36 -16.71 7.03
C PHE A 38 21.44 -15.83 6.17
N PRO A 39 20.67 -16.36 5.20
CA PRO A 39 19.95 -15.52 4.27
C PRO A 39 18.71 -14.97 4.95
N CYS A 40 18.68 -13.66 5.18
CA CYS A 40 17.49 -12.90 5.63
C CYS A 40 16.22 -13.28 4.84
N GLU A 41 16.39 -13.65 3.57
CA GLU A 41 15.33 -14.15 2.68
C GLU A 41 14.63 -15.43 3.19
N GLN A 42 15.36 -16.38 3.78
CA GLN A 42 14.74 -17.60 4.35
C GLN A 42 13.96 -17.30 5.63
N CYS A 43 14.47 -16.40 6.47
CA CYS A 43 13.75 -15.92 7.66
C CYS A 43 12.46 -15.21 7.28
N CYS A 44 12.52 -14.28 6.31
CA CYS A 44 11.34 -13.58 5.79
C CYS A 44 10.32 -14.54 5.17
N ASN A 45 10.76 -15.56 4.43
CA ASN A 45 9.87 -16.55 3.82
C ASN A 45 9.19 -17.46 4.85
N ILE A 46 9.91 -17.90 5.88
CA ILE A 46 9.34 -18.66 7.00
C ILE A 46 8.35 -17.78 7.77
N PHE A 47 8.73 -16.53 8.03
CA PHE A 47 7.89 -15.55 8.70
C PHE A 47 6.59 -15.31 7.92
N ASN A 48 6.67 -14.99 6.63
CA ASN A 48 5.51 -14.79 5.77
C ASN A 48 4.56 -16.00 5.72
N ARG A 49 5.09 -17.23 5.74
CA ARG A 49 4.27 -18.45 5.80
C ARG A 49 3.58 -18.63 7.14
N VAL A 50 4.27 -18.34 8.24
CA VAL A 50 3.70 -18.38 9.60
C VAL A 50 2.63 -17.29 9.75
N LEU A 51 2.87 -16.09 9.22
CA LEU A 51 1.93 -14.97 9.22
C LEU A 51 0.66 -15.26 8.43
N ALA A 52 0.78 -15.86 7.24
CA ALA A 52 -0.37 -16.24 6.41
C ALA A 52 -1.23 -17.31 7.10
N ALA A 53 -0.63 -18.19 7.91
CA ALA A 53 -1.33 -19.26 8.61
C ALA A 53 -1.99 -18.81 9.94
N ALA A 54 -1.41 -17.84 10.65
CA ALA A 54 -1.77 -17.58 12.05
C ALA A 54 -2.98 -16.64 12.26
N LYS A 55 -3.41 -15.83 11.27
CA LYS A 55 -4.46 -14.79 11.43
C LYS A 55 -4.24 -13.84 12.64
N GLN A 56 -3.03 -13.73 13.16
CA GLN A 56 -2.69 -12.94 14.36
C GLN A 56 -1.95 -11.67 13.96
N TRP A 57 -2.71 -10.64 13.58
CA TRP A 57 -2.22 -9.39 12.99
C TRP A 57 -1.68 -8.38 14.02
N GLU A 58 -2.13 -8.44 15.27
CA GLU A 58 -1.66 -7.56 16.36
C GLU A 58 -0.18 -7.82 16.72
N VAL A 59 0.26 -9.07 16.58
CA VAL A 59 1.65 -9.50 16.80
C VAL A 59 2.56 -9.07 15.64
N CYS A 60 2.01 -8.92 14.42
CA CYS A 60 2.73 -8.37 13.27
C CYS A 60 3.17 -6.94 13.51
N LEU A 61 2.33 -6.11 14.14
CA LEU A 61 2.62 -4.69 14.36
C LEU A 61 3.79 -4.50 15.33
N VAL A 62 3.86 -5.29 16.40
CA VAL A 62 4.98 -5.24 17.36
C VAL A 62 6.29 -5.73 16.73
N LEU A 63 6.24 -6.82 15.94
CA LEU A 63 7.41 -7.31 15.20
C LEU A 63 7.83 -6.34 14.09
N LEU A 64 6.89 -5.72 13.39
CA LEU A 64 7.16 -4.72 12.37
C LEU A 64 7.75 -3.45 12.96
N ASP A 65 7.24 -2.98 14.10
CA ASP A 65 7.77 -1.81 14.79
C ASP A 65 9.18 -2.07 15.33
N THR A 66 9.42 -3.28 15.85
CA THR A 66 10.75 -3.74 16.27
C THR A 66 11.72 -3.85 15.09
N MET A 67 11.26 -4.40 13.96
CA MET A 67 12.03 -4.51 12.72
C MET A 67 12.30 -3.13 12.12
N CYS A 68 11.33 -2.22 12.09
CA CYS A 68 11.50 -0.82 11.63
C CYS A 68 12.52 -0.08 12.49
N SER A 69 12.46 -0.27 13.81
CA SER A 69 13.41 0.31 14.77
C SER A 69 14.84 -0.25 14.57
N HIS A 70 14.97 -1.54 14.23
CA HIS A 70 16.28 -2.17 13.94
C HIS A 70 16.78 -1.95 12.51
N ARG A 71 15.89 -1.68 11.54
CA ARG A 71 16.27 -1.53 10.12
C ARG A 71 17.16 -0.31 9.87
N LYS A 72 17.07 0.73 10.71
CA LYS A 72 18.03 1.84 10.68
C LYS A 72 19.49 1.38 10.89
N ALA A 73 19.71 0.33 11.69
CA ALA A 73 21.03 -0.23 11.94
C ALA A 73 21.46 -1.28 10.90
N LEU A 74 20.52 -1.75 10.06
CA LEU A 74 20.73 -2.79 9.04
C LEU A 74 20.64 -2.26 7.61
N ALA A 75 20.55 -0.94 7.44
CA ALA A 75 20.49 -0.32 6.13
C ALA A 75 21.73 -0.70 5.34
N THR A 76 21.55 -1.22 4.13
CA THR A 76 22.70 -1.52 3.28
C THR A 76 23.39 -0.22 2.86
N PRO A 77 24.69 -0.24 2.54
CA PRO A 77 25.38 0.93 1.97
C PRO A 77 24.63 1.51 0.76
N ASP A 78 24.00 0.65 -0.03
CA ASP A 78 23.18 1.02 -1.18
C ASP A 78 21.89 1.75 -0.79
N GLU A 79 21.19 1.28 0.26
CA GLU A 79 19.99 1.95 0.78
C GLU A 79 20.33 3.32 1.39
N LEU A 80 21.51 3.45 2.02
CA LEU A 80 22.02 4.72 2.52
C LEU A 80 22.40 5.68 1.38
N ALA A 81 23.03 5.18 0.31
CA ALA A 81 23.37 5.99 -0.85
C ALA A 81 22.13 6.57 -1.56
N VAL A 82 20.98 5.86 -1.54
CA VAL A 82 19.71 6.41 -2.05
C VAL A 82 19.17 7.54 -1.18
N LEU A 83 19.41 7.52 0.14
CA LEU A 83 19.08 8.65 1.01
C LEU A 83 19.91 9.88 0.64
N ASP A 84 21.20 9.69 0.37
CA ASP A 84 22.08 10.76 -0.09
C ASP A 84 21.65 11.26 -1.48
N TYR A 85 21.21 10.38 -2.37
CA TYR A 85 20.64 10.75 -3.66
C TYR A 85 19.35 11.58 -3.55
N ASN A 86 18.47 11.27 -2.60
CA ASN A 86 17.27 12.08 -2.34
C ASN A 86 17.62 13.54 -2.03
N LEU A 87 18.69 13.76 -1.25
CA LEU A 87 19.21 15.11 -0.98
C LEU A 87 19.69 15.82 -2.26
N LEU A 88 20.25 15.08 -3.22
CA LEU A 88 20.77 15.60 -4.49
C LEU A 88 19.69 15.85 -5.57
N GLN A 89 18.54 15.20 -5.50
CA GLN A 89 17.47 15.24 -6.52
C GLN A 89 16.60 16.49 -6.51
N THR A 90 16.56 17.24 -5.41
CA THR A 90 15.67 18.41 -5.21
C THR A 90 15.83 19.55 -6.22
N SER A 91 16.70 19.40 -7.23
CA SER A 91 17.12 20.44 -8.18
C SER A 91 17.05 20.07 -9.68
N ARG A 92 16.61 18.86 -10.09
CA ARG A 92 16.66 18.45 -11.53
C ARG A 92 15.29 18.51 -12.26
N PRO A 93 15.17 19.28 -13.36
CA PRO A 93 13.97 19.30 -14.19
C PRO A 93 13.64 17.92 -14.78
N GLY A 94 12.37 17.52 -14.73
CA GLY A 94 11.89 16.27 -15.34
C GLY A 94 12.11 14.98 -14.52
N SER A 95 12.84 15.06 -13.41
CA SER A 95 12.92 13.97 -12.43
C SER A 95 11.66 13.90 -11.56
N PRO A 96 11.22 12.69 -11.14
CA PRO A 96 10.07 12.58 -10.25
C PRO A 96 10.40 13.21 -8.91
N GLN A 97 9.47 14.02 -8.39
CA GLN A 97 9.67 14.66 -7.09
C GLN A 97 9.66 13.61 -5.98
N ILE A 98 10.78 13.44 -5.29
CA ILE A 98 10.86 12.58 -4.11
C ILE A 98 10.27 13.35 -2.92
N LEU A 99 9.22 12.78 -2.32
CA LEU A 99 8.53 13.36 -1.16
C LEU A 99 9.21 12.94 0.14
N ALA A 100 9.67 11.68 0.20
CA ALA A 100 10.42 11.14 1.32
C ALA A 100 11.25 9.94 0.87
N ALA A 101 12.38 9.73 1.55
CA ALA A 101 13.15 8.50 1.43
C ALA A 101 13.53 7.99 2.83
N ARG A 102 13.49 6.66 2.97
CA ARG A 102 13.92 5.90 4.14
C ARG A 102 14.71 4.68 3.65
N PRO A 103 15.54 4.03 4.49
CA PRO A 103 16.25 2.83 4.08
C PRO A 103 15.31 1.82 3.41
N GLY A 104 15.58 1.53 2.14
CA GLY A 104 14.83 0.57 1.33
C GLY A 104 13.50 1.06 0.74
N ILE A 105 13.05 2.29 0.99
CA ILE A 105 11.74 2.77 0.53
C ILE A 105 11.81 4.23 0.11
N VAL A 106 11.18 4.54 -1.02
CA VAL A 106 11.06 5.89 -1.54
C VAL A 106 9.59 6.21 -1.78
N ALA A 107 9.16 7.40 -1.37
CA ALA A 107 7.86 7.95 -1.70
C ALA A 107 8.06 9.07 -2.74
N VAL A 108 7.38 8.96 -3.87
CA VAL A 108 7.48 9.92 -4.98
C VAL A 108 6.11 10.52 -5.30
N ALA A 109 6.10 11.76 -5.75
CA ALA A 109 4.90 12.39 -6.28
C ALA A 109 4.69 11.93 -7.72
N LYS A 110 3.57 11.26 -7.97
CA LYS A 110 3.11 10.88 -9.30
C LYS A 110 2.14 11.96 -9.82
N PRO A 111 2.40 12.56 -11.00
CA PRO A 111 1.45 13.44 -11.66
C PRO A 111 0.35 12.63 -12.40
N PRO A 112 -0.79 13.26 -12.74
CA PRO A 112 -1.94 12.57 -13.34
C PRO A 112 -1.76 12.23 -14.83
N ASP A 113 -0.68 12.65 -15.47
CA ASP A 113 -0.43 12.44 -16.89
C ASP A 113 0.59 11.32 -17.18
N GLN A 114 1.08 10.64 -16.14
CA GLN A 114 2.15 9.63 -16.23
C GLN A 114 1.75 8.34 -15.52
N SER A 115 2.15 7.19 -16.07
CA SER A 115 1.89 5.90 -15.42
C SER A 115 2.79 5.70 -14.19
N SER A 116 2.45 4.74 -13.33
CA SER A 116 3.33 4.39 -12.20
C SER A 116 4.66 3.86 -12.72
N GLU A 117 4.63 3.09 -13.81
CA GLU A 117 5.77 2.49 -14.49
C GLU A 117 6.72 3.55 -15.06
N ASP A 118 6.18 4.62 -15.67
CA ASP A 118 6.98 5.75 -16.16
C ASP A 118 7.72 6.46 -15.03
N ILE A 119 7.06 6.65 -13.88
CA ILE A 119 7.66 7.28 -12.70
C ILE A 119 8.80 6.42 -12.14
N LEU A 120 8.62 5.10 -12.04
CA LEU A 120 9.70 4.20 -11.62
C LEU A 120 10.88 4.25 -12.57
N LYS A 121 10.63 4.29 -13.89
CA LYS A 121 11.68 4.40 -14.89
C LYS A 121 12.47 5.70 -14.75
N LYS A 122 11.78 6.85 -14.63
CA LYS A 122 12.45 8.14 -14.45
C LYS A 122 13.26 8.20 -13.14
N LEU A 123 12.75 7.57 -12.07
CA LEU A 123 13.49 7.45 -10.80
C LEU A 123 14.76 6.62 -10.99
N ALA A 124 14.66 5.45 -11.63
CA ALA A 124 15.80 4.59 -11.94
C ALA A 124 16.85 5.31 -12.81
N ASP A 125 16.42 5.93 -13.91
CA ASP A 125 17.29 6.67 -14.82
C ASP A 125 18.01 7.82 -14.09
N GLY A 126 17.29 8.55 -13.24
CA GLY A 126 17.88 9.60 -12.42
C GLY A 126 18.96 9.07 -11.48
N VAL A 127 18.71 7.96 -10.78
CA VAL A 127 19.67 7.36 -9.84
C VAL A 127 20.88 6.85 -10.58
N LEU A 128 20.68 6.20 -11.72
CA LEU A 128 21.74 5.72 -12.59
C LEU A 128 22.62 6.87 -13.07
N GLN A 129 22.02 7.97 -13.53
CA GLN A 129 22.77 9.14 -14.00
C GLN A 129 23.59 9.81 -12.91
N ALA A 130 23.10 9.84 -11.66
CA ALA A 130 23.83 10.48 -10.57
C ALA A 130 24.88 9.59 -9.93
N SER A 131 24.60 8.30 -9.79
CA SER A 131 25.48 7.35 -9.09
C SER A 131 26.41 6.56 -10.01
N GLY A 132 26.07 6.45 -11.30
CA GLY A 132 26.72 5.53 -12.24
C GLY A 132 26.45 4.05 -11.96
N SER A 133 25.62 3.71 -10.96
CA SER A 133 25.41 2.34 -10.50
C SER A 133 24.04 1.80 -10.89
N GLN A 134 24.06 0.75 -11.72
CA GLN A 134 22.86 -0.01 -12.09
C GLN A 134 22.19 -0.70 -10.90
N ASN A 135 22.96 -1.09 -9.88
CA ASN A 135 22.42 -1.75 -8.68
C ASN A 135 21.59 -0.77 -7.85
N LEU A 136 22.04 0.49 -7.74
CA LEU A 136 21.32 1.53 -7.01
C LEU A 136 20.05 1.97 -7.73
N ALA A 137 20.03 1.87 -9.06
CA ALA A 137 18.92 2.26 -9.92
C ALA A 137 17.76 1.24 -9.98
N GLN A 138 17.74 0.23 -9.10
CA GLN A 138 16.68 -0.78 -9.07
C GLN A 138 15.56 -0.38 -8.13
N PHE A 139 14.33 -0.38 -8.62
CA PHE A 139 13.14 -0.10 -7.83
C PHE A 139 12.04 -1.10 -8.15
N THR A 140 11.28 -1.48 -7.14
CA THR A 140 10.13 -2.39 -7.27
C THR A 140 8.86 -1.68 -6.85
N SER A 141 7.86 -1.72 -7.73
CA SER A 141 6.52 -1.27 -7.42
C SER A 141 5.80 -2.32 -6.56
N CYS A 142 5.27 -1.90 -5.41
CA CYS A 142 4.45 -2.76 -4.54
C CYS A 142 2.97 -2.34 -4.54
N SER A 143 2.66 -1.21 -5.16
CA SER A 143 1.32 -0.66 -5.34
C SER A 143 1.30 0.21 -6.60
N ARG A 144 0.13 0.47 -7.17
CA ARG A 144 0.01 1.31 -8.36
C ARG A 144 -1.05 2.38 -8.17
N LEU A 145 -0.85 3.49 -8.85
CA LEU A 145 -1.86 4.50 -9.12
C LEU A 145 -2.20 4.44 -10.61
N ASP A 146 -3.48 4.56 -10.94
CA ASP A 146 -3.92 4.61 -12.34
C ASP A 146 -3.29 5.81 -13.07
N LEU A 147 -3.26 5.76 -14.40
CA LEU A 147 -2.69 6.83 -15.23
C LEU A 147 -3.21 8.22 -14.80
N PRO A 148 -4.53 8.50 -14.77
CA PRO A 148 -5.06 9.81 -14.38
C PRO A 148 -4.92 10.14 -12.88
N THR A 149 -4.54 9.19 -12.04
CA THR A 149 -4.52 9.37 -10.58
C THR A 149 -3.19 9.96 -10.14
N SER A 150 -3.20 11.21 -9.68
CA SER A 150 -2.04 11.84 -9.03
C SER A 150 -1.91 11.44 -7.56
N GLY A 151 -0.72 11.59 -6.99
CA GLY A 151 -0.54 11.50 -5.53
C GLY A 151 0.78 10.85 -5.13
N VAL A 152 0.77 10.22 -3.95
CA VAL A 152 1.94 9.57 -3.37
C VAL A 152 2.05 8.14 -3.88
N LEU A 153 3.14 7.83 -4.57
CA LEU A 153 3.51 6.48 -4.96
C LEU A 153 4.68 6.00 -4.09
N VAL A 154 4.46 4.91 -3.35
CA VAL A 154 5.51 4.31 -2.49
C VAL A 154 6.11 3.11 -3.19
N VAL A 155 7.44 3.12 -3.32
CA VAL A 155 8.23 2.11 -4.03
C VAL A 155 9.31 1.54 -3.13
N ALA A 156 9.62 0.26 -3.31
CA ALA A 156 10.76 -0.36 -2.65
C ALA A 156 12.03 -0.14 -3.46
N HIS A 157 13.15 0.12 -2.78
CA HIS A 157 14.47 0.12 -3.38
C HIS A 157 15.00 -1.31 -3.50
N GLY A 158 15.52 -1.65 -4.67
CA GLY A 158 15.96 -3.00 -5.05
C GLY A 158 15.03 -3.69 -6.05
N LYS A 159 15.52 -4.81 -6.58
CA LYS A 159 14.79 -5.70 -7.51
C LYS A 159 13.60 -6.43 -6.86
N PRO A 160 12.69 -7.01 -7.66
CA PRO A 160 11.64 -7.87 -7.15
C PRO A 160 12.22 -9.01 -6.30
N GLY A 161 11.58 -9.30 -5.17
CA GLY A 161 12.06 -10.29 -4.19
C GLY A 161 13.12 -9.77 -3.20
N SER A 162 13.60 -8.53 -3.35
CA SER A 162 14.47 -7.90 -2.34
C SER A 162 13.79 -7.82 -0.97
N PRO A 163 14.55 -7.77 0.14
CA PRO A 163 13.98 -7.61 1.48
C PRO A 163 13.04 -6.41 1.59
N ALA A 164 13.40 -5.29 0.96
CA ALA A 164 12.57 -4.08 0.92
C ALA A 164 11.24 -4.30 0.18
N ALA A 165 11.28 -4.94 -0.99
CA ALA A 165 10.08 -5.22 -1.78
C ALA A 165 9.14 -6.18 -1.04
N ASN A 166 9.68 -7.26 -0.48
CA ASN A 166 8.88 -8.24 0.27
C ASN A 166 8.26 -7.61 1.52
N TRP A 167 9.03 -6.79 2.25
CA TRP A 167 8.54 -6.07 3.42
C TRP A 167 7.39 -5.13 3.04
N LEU A 168 7.56 -4.32 1.99
CA LEU A 168 6.55 -3.34 1.56
C LEU A 168 5.29 -4.04 1.01
N GLN A 169 5.45 -5.11 0.25
CA GLN A 169 4.33 -5.95 -0.21
C GLN A 169 3.54 -6.52 0.96
N ALA A 170 4.22 -7.02 2.01
CA ALA A 170 3.56 -7.51 3.21
C ALA A 170 2.77 -6.39 3.93
N GLN A 171 3.28 -5.15 3.95
CA GLN A 171 2.55 -4.01 4.51
C GLN A 171 1.24 -3.77 3.75
N PHE A 172 1.29 -3.68 2.41
CA PHE A 172 0.08 -3.50 1.60
C PHE A 172 -0.90 -4.68 1.71
N ALA A 173 -0.38 -5.92 1.78
CA ALA A 173 -1.20 -7.12 1.95
C ALA A 173 -1.92 -7.17 3.30
N SER A 174 -1.35 -6.56 4.35
CA SER A 174 -1.94 -6.54 5.69
C SER A 174 -3.20 -5.70 5.81
N ARG A 175 -3.46 -4.78 4.86
CA ARG A 175 -4.58 -3.79 4.83
C ARG A 175 -4.59 -2.77 5.99
N PHE A 176 -4.07 -3.10 7.17
CA PHE A 176 -4.07 -2.22 8.35
C PHE A 176 -2.82 -1.36 8.50
N SER A 177 -1.68 -1.80 7.96
CA SER A 177 -0.41 -1.10 8.19
C SER A 177 -0.19 0.08 7.24
N VAL A 178 -0.89 0.11 6.09
CA VAL A 178 -0.78 1.19 5.10
C VAL A 178 -2.11 1.91 4.97
N GLY A 179 -2.22 3.08 5.60
CA GLY A 179 -3.35 3.98 5.40
C GLY A 179 -3.23 4.69 4.05
N LYS A 180 -4.22 4.52 3.17
CA LYS A 180 -4.29 5.22 1.88
C LYS A 180 -5.47 6.18 1.91
N ASN A 181 -5.23 7.46 1.69
CA ASN A 181 -6.28 8.48 1.65
C ASN A 181 -6.24 9.20 0.31
N TYR A 182 -7.39 9.26 -0.35
CA TYR A 182 -7.59 9.92 -1.62
C TYR A 182 -8.56 11.07 -1.43
N LEU A 183 -8.41 12.09 -2.28
CA LEU A 183 -9.35 13.19 -2.37
C LEU A 183 -10.01 13.08 -3.74
N CYS A 184 -11.34 13.04 -3.76
CA CYS A 184 -12.12 12.78 -4.95
C CYS A 184 -13.18 13.86 -5.10
N LEU A 185 -13.37 14.37 -6.32
CA LEU A 185 -14.54 15.16 -6.67
C LEU A 185 -15.47 14.27 -7.49
N CYS A 186 -16.58 13.88 -6.88
CA CYS A 186 -17.58 12.98 -7.45
C CYS A 186 -18.78 13.78 -7.96
N PHE A 187 -19.55 13.20 -8.87
CA PHE A 187 -20.82 13.75 -9.35
C PHE A 187 -21.92 12.73 -9.14
N GLY A 188 -23.06 13.17 -8.60
CA GLY A 188 -24.23 12.32 -8.43
C GLY A 188 -25.19 12.83 -7.37
N GLN A 189 -26.03 11.92 -6.87
CA GLN A 189 -26.98 12.22 -5.80
C GLN A 189 -26.24 12.55 -4.49
N PRO A 190 -26.78 13.46 -3.66
CA PRO A 190 -26.17 13.80 -2.38
C PRO A 190 -25.93 12.58 -1.51
N LEU A 191 -24.73 12.50 -0.91
CA LEU A 191 -24.34 11.41 0.00
C LEU A 191 -24.56 11.77 1.48
N GLY A 192 -25.07 12.97 1.77
CA GLY A 192 -25.26 13.51 3.11
C GLY A 192 -24.57 14.87 3.28
N ASP A 193 -24.72 15.47 4.45
CA ASP A 193 -24.05 16.72 4.81
C ASP A 193 -22.54 16.51 5.03
N PRO A 194 -21.70 17.56 4.97
CA PRO A 194 -20.30 17.47 5.34
C PRO A 194 -20.07 16.85 6.72
N GLY A 195 -19.13 15.91 6.81
CA GLY A 195 -18.90 15.05 7.97
C GLY A 195 -19.66 13.71 7.92
N THR A 196 -20.54 13.50 6.94
CA THR A 196 -21.17 12.19 6.72
C THR A 196 -20.13 11.15 6.30
N GLU A 197 -20.11 10.03 6.99
CA GLU A 197 -19.25 8.88 6.67
C GLU A 197 -20.07 7.74 6.06
N GLY A 198 -19.44 6.96 5.19
CA GLY A 198 -20.05 5.77 4.62
C GLY A 198 -19.05 4.73 4.16
N GLU A 199 -19.57 3.54 3.83
CA GLU A 199 -18.78 2.39 3.40
C GLU A 199 -19.44 1.72 2.20
N ILE A 200 -18.63 1.36 1.20
CA ILE A 200 -19.03 0.63 0.01
C ILE A 200 -18.32 -0.73 0.02
N ASN A 201 -19.12 -1.80 0.16
CA ASN A 201 -18.68 -3.20 0.22
C ASN A 201 -19.22 -3.99 -0.96
N THR A 202 -18.71 -3.69 -2.14
CA THR A 202 -19.20 -4.31 -3.38
C THR A 202 -18.04 -5.01 -4.09
N PRO A 203 -18.09 -6.34 -4.29
CA PRO A 203 -17.01 -7.04 -4.97
C PRO A 203 -16.87 -6.56 -6.42
N LEU A 204 -15.63 -6.56 -6.91
CA LEU A 204 -15.28 -6.04 -8.23
C LEU A 204 -14.72 -7.15 -9.13
N LEU A 205 -15.35 -7.33 -10.28
CA LEU A 205 -14.86 -8.21 -11.34
C LEU A 205 -14.13 -7.39 -12.39
N VAL A 206 -12.92 -7.81 -12.73
CA VAL A 206 -12.15 -7.22 -13.82
C VAL A 206 -12.53 -7.91 -15.11
N MET A 207 -13.09 -7.16 -16.05
CA MET A 207 -13.41 -7.66 -17.37
C MET A 207 -12.14 -7.83 -18.20
N SER A 208 -11.98 -9.02 -18.78
CA SER A 208 -10.94 -9.34 -19.75
C SER A 208 -11.57 -9.91 -21.03
N GLY A 209 -11.34 -9.27 -22.17
CA GLY A 209 -11.87 -9.67 -23.49
C GLY A 209 -11.53 -8.63 -24.57
N GLU A 210 -11.72 -8.98 -25.85
CA GLU A 210 -11.49 -8.07 -26.98
C GLU A 210 -12.34 -6.79 -26.83
N GLY A 211 -11.68 -5.63 -26.72
CA GLY A 211 -12.33 -4.32 -26.61
C GLY A 211 -12.72 -3.86 -25.20
N MET A 212 -12.62 -4.71 -24.17
CA MET A 212 -13.05 -4.39 -22.79
C MET A 212 -11.95 -4.60 -21.73
N SER A 213 -10.68 -4.72 -22.14
CA SER A 213 -9.59 -5.02 -21.20
C SER A 213 -9.40 -3.90 -20.18
N GLY A 214 -9.56 -4.21 -18.89
CA GLY A 214 -9.21 -3.29 -17.82
C GLY A 214 -10.37 -2.53 -17.19
N LEU A 215 -11.63 -2.82 -17.54
CA LEU A 215 -12.78 -2.28 -16.81
C LEU A 215 -13.03 -3.12 -15.54
N ALA A 216 -13.18 -2.47 -14.39
CA ALA A 216 -13.66 -3.11 -13.18
C ALA A 216 -15.15 -2.77 -13.00
N VAL A 217 -15.97 -3.77 -12.72
CA VAL A 217 -17.42 -3.61 -12.54
C VAL A 217 -17.89 -4.28 -11.24
N PRO A 218 -18.89 -3.70 -10.54
CA PRO A 218 -19.61 -4.38 -9.47
C PRO A 218 -20.15 -5.74 -9.91
N SER A 219 -19.84 -6.81 -9.19
CA SER A 219 -20.34 -8.16 -9.47
C SER A 219 -20.13 -9.09 -8.28
N ASP A 220 -21.13 -9.91 -7.96
CA ASP A 220 -21.03 -10.91 -6.89
C ASP A 220 -19.97 -12.00 -7.18
N GLN A 221 -19.54 -12.15 -8.43
CA GLN A 221 -18.44 -13.03 -8.84
C GLN A 221 -17.07 -12.35 -8.77
N GLY A 222 -17.03 -11.08 -8.35
CA GLY A 222 -15.83 -10.28 -8.24
C GLY A 222 -14.97 -10.61 -7.02
N LEU A 223 -13.80 -9.98 -6.95
CA LEU A 223 -12.97 -10.00 -5.76
C LEU A 223 -13.50 -8.99 -4.75
N GLU A 224 -13.50 -9.37 -3.47
CA GLU A 224 -13.83 -8.49 -2.34
C GLU A 224 -13.14 -7.12 -2.48
N ALA A 225 -13.96 -6.07 -2.43
CA ALA A 225 -13.53 -4.69 -2.40
C ALA A 225 -14.31 -3.91 -1.34
N CYS A 226 -13.58 -3.14 -0.53
CA CYS A 226 -14.12 -2.31 0.53
C CYS A 226 -13.47 -0.92 0.48
N THR A 227 -14.32 0.11 0.45
CA THR A 227 -13.92 1.52 0.41
C THR A 227 -14.75 2.30 1.41
N GLN A 228 -14.08 3.03 2.30
CA GLN A 228 -14.71 3.99 3.20
C GLN A 228 -14.60 5.40 2.63
N TYR A 229 -15.54 6.27 2.98
CA TYR A 229 -15.51 7.67 2.58
C TYR A 229 -16.07 8.60 3.66
N GLU A 230 -15.68 9.87 3.58
CA GLU A 230 -16.18 10.99 4.37
C GLU A 230 -16.51 12.14 3.40
N VAL A 231 -17.71 12.69 3.51
CA VAL A 231 -18.14 13.88 2.77
C VAL A 231 -17.43 15.10 3.35
N LEU A 232 -16.56 15.75 2.57
CA LEU A 232 -15.86 16.96 3.00
C LEU A 232 -16.62 18.24 2.61
N ALA A 233 -17.25 18.25 1.45
CA ALA A 233 -18.07 19.36 0.97
C ALA A 233 -19.04 18.90 -0.12
N SER A 234 -20.18 19.58 -0.24
CA SER A 234 -21.16 19.40 -1.32
C SER A 234 -21.39 20.72 -2.05
N TYR A 235 -21.50 20.63 -3.37
CA TYR A 235 -21.69 21.78 -4.26
C TYR A 235 -22.91 21.52 -5.16
N PRO A 236 -24.10 22.00 -4.75
CA PRO A 236 -25.33 21.81 -5.52
C PRO A 236 -25.21 22.42 -6.90
N ILE A 237 -25.60 21.67 -7.93
CA ILE A 237 -25.63 22.17 -9.30
C ILE A 237 -26.96 22.91 -9.46
N SER A 238 -27.00 24.15 -8.97
CA SER A 238 -28.14 25.03 -9.19
C SER A 238 -28.30 25.22 -10.69
N ARG A 239 -29.39 24.66 -11.25
CA ARG A 239 -29.69 24.57 -12.68
C ARG A 239 -29.20 25.80 -13.48
N ILE A 240 -28.12 25.65 -14.23
CA ILE A 240 -27.67 26.63 -15.24
C ILE A 240 -28.68 26.73 -16.41
N SER A 241 -29.68 25.84 -16.48
CA SER A 241 -30.78 25.94 -17.44
C SER A 241 -32.13 25.68 -16.76
N ALA A 242 -32.69 26.71 -16.15
CA ALA A 242 -34.10 26.77 -15.78
C ALA A 242 -34.95 26.98 -17.04
N GLN A 243 -35.06 25.95 -17.88
CA GLN A 243 -36.05 25.82 -18.93
C GLN A 243 -36.14 24.33 -19.27
N ASP A 244 -37.31 23.74 -19.01
CA ASP A 244 -37.78 22.48 -19.61
C ASP A 244 -37.37 21.11 -19.01
N SER A 245 -37.36 20.93 -17.69
CA SER A 245 -37.61 19.58 -17.13
C SER A 245 -38.22 19.54 -15.72
N ASP A 246 -39.36 18.85 -15.61
CA ASP A 246 -40.17 18.59 -14.41
C ASP A 246 -39.55 17.56 -13.43
N ALA A 247 -38.30 17.15 -13.64
CA ALA A 247 -37.53 16.37 -12.66
C ALA A 247 -36.46 17.28 -12.05
N ALA A 248 -36.63 17.66 -10.79
CA ALA A 248 -35.59 18.34 -10.02
C ALA A 248 -34.34 17.45 -9.99
N ASP A 249 -33.40 17.70 -10.91
CA ASP A 249 -32.09 17.09 -10.88
C ASP A 249 -31.41 17.56 -9.59
N THR A 250 -31.39 16.67 -8.59
CA THR A 250 -30.78 16.87 -7.28
C THR A 250 -29.30 16.55 -7.30
N ASN A 251 -28.70 16.30 -8.47
CA ASN A 251 -27.28 16.01 -8.56
C ASN A 251 -26.42 17.18 -8.07
N GLU A 252 -25.31 16.83 -7.47
CA GLU A 252 -24.31 17.76 -6.96
C GLU A 252 -22.90 17.24 -7.24
N PHE A 253 -21.92 18.15 -7.14
CA PHE A 253 -20.54 17.73 -7.00
C PHE A 253 -20.24 17.51 -5.52
N ILE A 254 -19.63 16.37 -5.20
CA ILE A 254 -19.36 15.96 -3.82
C ILE A 254 -17.86 15.77 -3.68
N TYR A 255 -17.25 16.52 -2.77
CA TYR A 255 -15.85 16.38 -2.45
C TYR A 255 -15.68 15.39 -1.30
N LEU A 256 -15.00 14.29 -1.57
CA LEU A 256 -14.85 13.16 -0.64
C LEU A 256 -13.39 12.97 -0.23
N ARG A 257 -13.19 12.59 1.04
CA ARG A 257 -12.01 11.82 1.45
C ARG A 257 -12.36 10.35 1.30
N VAL A 258 -11.53 9.58 0.60
CA VAL A 258 -11.77 8.17 0.29
C VAL A 258 -10.63 7.31 0.82
N HIS A 259 -10.96 6.25 1.53
CA HIS A 259 -10.05 5.33 2.18
C HIS A 259 -10.29 3.88 1.71
N PRO A 260 -9.60 3.41 0.65
CA PRO A 260 -9.75 2.04 0.17
C PRO A 260 -9.03 1.05 1.09
N LEU A 261 -9.78 0.17 1.76
CA LEU A 261 -9.23 -0.89 2.62
C LEU A 261 -8.61 -2.03 1.80
N THR A 262 -9.13 -2.24 0.60
CA THR A 262 -8.56 -3.14 -0.42
C THR A 262 -7.84 -2.35 -1.51
N GLY A 263 -7.24 -3.04 -2.49
CA GLY A 263 -6.50 -2.42 -3.59
C GLY A 263 -6.83 -3.05 -4.94
N ARG A 264 -8.11 -3.04 -5.34
CA ARG A 264 -8.53 -3.55 -6.65
C ARG A 264 -8.30 -2.50 -7.74
N MET A 265 -8.13 -2.98 -8.96
CA MET A 265 -8.00 -2.10 -10.13
C MET A 265 -9.25 -1.24 -10.25
N HIS A 266 -9.07 0.07 -10.45
CA HIS A 266 -10.14 1.06 -10.58
C HIS A 266 -11.13 1.12 -9.39
N GLN A 267 -10.78 0.62 -8.21
CA GLN A 267 -11.73 0.45 -7.10
C GLN A 267 -12.49 1.72 -6.67
N ILE A 268 -11.86 2.89 -6.73
CA ILE A 268 -12.48 4.17 -6.34
C ILE A 268 -13.37 4.74 -7.46
N ARG A 269 -13.12 4.35 -8.72
CA ARG A 269 -13.76 4.89 -9.91
C ARG A 269 -15.03 4.10 -10.24
#